data_AF-A0A5P2VZ14-F1
#
_entry.id   AF-A0A5P2VZ14-F1
#
_cell.length_a   1.000
_cell.length_b   1.000
_cell.length_c   1.000
_cell.angle_alpha   90.00
_cell.angle_beta   90.00
_cell.angle_gamma   90.00
#
_symmetry.space_group_name_H-M   'P 1'
#
loop_
_entity.id
_entity.type
_entity.pdbx_description
1 polymer ?
#
loop_
_entity_poly.entity_id
_entity_poly.type
_entity_poly.pdbx_seq_one_letter_code
_entity_poly.pdbx_strand_id
1 'polypeptide(L)'
;MPTAAEHRASCDAFVAHIHLLCAEPGVRARLSRGRGRPVEECAPMDRYLSRRTAHRSGRRAYYTIASLIAMAGPQSHTPGVRPDNDPGPPSPENDPASLLVAPADSAPPPAAPDPAAWFARPNLGATLATAVHRAGHGPERTESLLHILTRISDDQLHRRLPAPVTRLLRDGITPDWGVLLHDLVQRPYRRDRVGLRWRDAFYLAAPEPRRT
;
A
#
# COMPACT_ATOMS: atom_id res chain seq x y z
N MET A 1 15.78 4.58 17.09
CA MET A 1 14.50 4.01 16.62
C MET A 1 14.00 4.90 15.50
N PRO A 2 13.60 4.35 14.34
CA PRO A 2 13.09 5.17 13.26
C PRO A 2 11.83 5.92 13.70
N THR A 3 11.67 7.17 13.28
CA THR A 3 10.50 7.97 13.58
C THR A 3 9.25 7.41 12.89
N ALA A 4 8.05 7.80 13.33
CA ALA A 4 6.81 7.38 12.66
C ALA A 4 6.76 7.86 11.20
N ALA A 5 7.35 9.02 10.88
CA ALA A 5 7.45 9.52 9.51
C ALA A 5 8.42 8.67 8.67
N GLU A 6 9.61 8.35 9.19
CA GLU A 6 10.57 7.47 8.51
C GLU A 6 10.00 6.07 8.26
N HIS A 7 9.25 5.53 9.22
CA HIS A 7 8.60 4.23 9.06
C HIS A 7 7.57 4.25 7.91
N ARG A 8 6.75 5.30 7.83
CA ARG A 8 5.77 5.49 6.74
C ARG A 8 6.45 5.65 5.38
N ALA A 9 7.46 6.50 5.28
CA ALA A 9 8.27 6.65 4.07
C ALA A 9 8.94 5.32 3.66
N SER A 10 9.40 4.53 4.63
CA SER A 10 9.95 3.21 4.37
C SER A 10 8.91 2.19 3.86
N CYS A 11 7.63 2.31 4.24
CA CYS A 11 6.56 1.50 3.68
C CYS A 11 6.32 1.84 2.21
N ASP A 12 6.24 3.14 1.88
CA ASP A 12 6.05 3.62 0.50
C ASP A 12 7.24 3.23 -0.39
N ALA A 13 8.47 3.40 0.10
CA ALA A 13 9.69 2.99 -0.61
C ALA A 13 9.76 1.47 -0.86
N PHE A 14 9.24 0.66 0.07
CA PHE A 14 9.13 -0.79 -0.13
C PHE A 14 8.11 -1.12 -1.22
N VAL A 15 6.93 -0.51 -1.19
CA VAL A 15 5.88 -0.70 -2.20
C VAL A 15 6.39 -0.34 -3.60
N ALA A 16 7.03 0.82 -3.75
CA ALA A 16 7.64 1.24 -5.01
C ALA A 16 8.66 0.21 -5.53
N HIS A 17 9.50 -0.32 -4.64
CA HIS A 17 10.44 -1.38 -5.00
C HIS A 17 9.76 -2.67 -5.47
N ILE A 18 8.66 -3.10 -4.84
CA ILE A 18 7.92 -4.28 -5.27
C ILE A 18 7.26 -4.05 -6.63
N HIS A 19 6.72 -2.87 -6.92
CA HIS A 19 6.19 -2.55 -8.24
C HIS A 19 7.27 -2.68 -9.33
N LEU A 20 8.47 -2.17 -9.08
CA LEU A 20 9.62 -2.35 -9.98
C LEU A 20 9.96 -3.84 -10.19
N LEU A 21 9.99 -4.64 -9.12
CA LEU A 21 10.22 -6.09 -9.23
C LEU A 21 9.11 -6.81 -10.02
N CYS A 22 7.86 -6.37 -9.88
CA CYS A 22 6.72 -6.98 -10.57
C CYS A 22 6.64 -6.62 -12.07
N ALA A 23 7.49 -5.71 -12.56
CA ALA A 23 7.66 -5.46 -13.98
C ALA A 23 8.18 -6.71 -14.71
N GLU A 24 8.99 -7.54 -14.05
CA GLU A 24 9.42 -8.83 -14.59
C GLU A 24 8.34 -9.91 -14.33
N PRO A 25 7.73 -10.52 -15.37
CA PRO A 25 6.64 -11.48 -15.19
C PRO A 25 7.03 -12.71 -14.35
N GLY A 26 8.27 -13.18 -14.47
CA GLY A 26 8.79 -14.32 -13.72
C GLY A 26 8.96 -14.04 -12.22
N VAL A 27 9.40 -12.83 -11.86
CA VAL A 27 9.45 -12.38 -10.45
C VAL A 27 8.03 -12.25 -9.92
N ARG A 28 7.14 -11.58 -10.65
CA ARG A 28 5.73 -11.40 -10.26
C ARG A 28 5.03 -12.71 -9.97
N ALA A 29 5.11 -13.68 -10.88
CA ALA A 29 4.49 -15.00 -10.72
C ALA A 29 5.04 -15.76 -9.49
N ARG A 30 6.29 -15.51 -9.11
CA ARG A 30 6.89 -16.12 -7.91
C ARG A 30 6.43 -15.43 -6.63
N LEU A 31 6.36 -14.09 -6.62
CA LEU A 31 5.86 -13.32 -5.49
C LEU A 31 4.38 -13.62 -5.20
N SER A 32 3.53 -13.76 -6.23
CA SER A 32 2.09 -14.00 -6.04
C SER A 32 1.76 -15.37 -5.41
N ARG A 33 2.69 -16.35 -5.47
CA ARG A 33 2.54 -17.66 -4.83
C ARG A 33 2.68 -17.63 -3.30
N GLY A 34 3.22 -16.55 -2.73
CA GLY A 34 3.36 -16.38 -1.28
C GLY A 34 2.06 -15.96 -0.57
N ARG A 35 0.97 -15.73 -1.30
CA ARG A 35 -0.29 -15.23 -0.74
C ARG A 35 -0.79 -16.11 0.41
N GLY A 36 -1.04 -15.49 1.56
CA GLY A 36 -1.58 -16.17 2.74
C GLY A 36 -0.65 -17.17 3.42
N ARG A 37 0.59 -17.35 2.94
CA ARG A 37 1.55 -18.28 3.53
C ARG A 37 2.35 -17.59 4.65
N PRO A 38 2.79 -18.33 5.68
CA PRO A 38 3.74 -17.81 6.65
C PRO A 38 5.12 -17.59 5.98
N VAL A 39 5.99 -16.79 6.62
CA VAL A 39 7.25 -16.32 6.00
C VAL A 39 8.19 -17.49 5.73
N GLU A 40 8.21 -18.47 6.62
CA GLU A 40 9.04 -19.68 6.60
C GLU A 40 8.73 -20.56 5.38
N GLU A 41 7.50 -20.47 4.87
CA GLU A 41 7.04 -21.20 3.70
C GLU A 41 7.31 -20.47 2.37
N CYS A 42 7.86 -19.26 2.42
CA CYS A 42 8.03 -18.37 1.28
C CYS A 42 9.49 -18.32 0.74
N ALA A 43 10.26 -19.38 0.91
CA ALA A 43 11.67 -19.47 0.50
C ALA A 43 11.99 -18.93 -0.91
N PRO A 44 11.15 -19.16 -1.96
CA PRO A 44 11.42 -18.59 -3.28
C PRO A 44 11.40 -17.05 -3.34
N MET A 45 10.71 -16.38 -2.40
CA MET A 45 10.62 -14.93 -2.31
C MET A 45 11.80 -14.32 -1.55
N ASP A 46 12.47 -15.12 -0.71
CA ASP A 46 13.53 -14.65 0.20
C ASP A 46 14.66 -13.93 -0.52
N ARG A 47 15.01 -14.37 -1.74
CA ARG A 47 16.04 -13.74 -2.57
C ARG A 47 15.75 -12.27 -2.90
N TYR A 48 14.47 -11.88 -2.92
CA TYR A 48 14.04 -10.52 -3.23
C TYR A 48 13.76 -9.69 -1.97
N LEU A 49 13.17 -10.31 -0.95
CA LEU A 49 12.63 -9.60 0.20
C LEU A 49 13.59 -9.54 1.38
N SER A 50 14.40 -10.60 1.61
CA SER A 50 15.15 -10.75 2.87
C SER A 50 16.10 -9.59 3.14
N ARG A 51 16.81 -9.07 2.12
CA ARG A 51 17.73 -7.94 2.28
C ARG A 51 17.04 -6.71 2.89
N ARG A 52 15.77 -6.48 2.57
CA ARG A 52 14.99 -5.32 3.05
C ARG A 52 14.18 -5.63 4.32
N THR A 53 13.98 -6.91 4.67
CA THR A 53 13.08 -7.31 5.77
C THR A 53 13.74 -8.08 6.92
N ALA A 54 14.99 -8.53 6.81
CA ALA A 54 15.63 -9.47 7.74
C ALA A 54 15.62 -9.04 9.22
N HIS A 55 15.61 -7.74 9.50
CA HIS A 55 15.62 -7.19 10.87
C HIS A 55 14.41 -6.30 11.18
N ARG A 56 13.36 -6.39 10.35
CA ARG A 56 12.17 -5.56 10.53
C ARG A 56 11.12 -6.30 11.35
N SER A 57 10.53 -5.58 12.30
CA SER A 57 9.27 -6.03 12.92
C SER A 57 8.19 -6.17 11.85
N GLY A 58 7.30 -7.14 12.03
CA GLY A 58 6.23 -7.41 11.08
C GLY A 58 6.70 -7.94 9.72
N ARG A 59 7.80 -8.71 9.66
CA ARG A 59 8.32 -9.33 8.41
C ARG A 59 7.22 -10.00 7.57
N ARG A 60 6.25 -10.65 8.21
CA ARG A 60 5.08 -11.27 7.54
C ARG A 60 4.21 -10.27 6.78
N ALA A 61 4.07 -9.04 7.26
CA ALA A 61 3.33 -7.99 6.56
C ALA A 61 3.99 -7.63 5.22
N TYR A 62 5.32 -7.50 5.19
CA TYR A 62 6.07 -7.24 3.95
C TYR A 62 5.87 -8.33 2.90
N TYR A 63 5.92 -9.60 3.30
CA TYR A 63 5.68 -10.74 2.39
C TYR A 63 4.24 -10.80 1.89
N THR A 64 3.28 -10.50 2.78
CA THR A 64 1.86 -10.43 2.42
C THR A 64 1.64 -9.35 1.38
N ILE A 65 2.11 -8.12 1.63
CA ILE A 65 1.96 -6.99 0.71
C ILE A 65 2.66 -7.26 -0.62
N ALA A 66 3.87 -7.82 -0.61
CA ALA A 66 4.55 -8.20 -1.84
C ALA A 66 3.74 -9.19 -2.68
N SER A 67 3.11 -10.17 -2.03
CA SER A 67 2.22 -11.14 -2.69
C SER A 67 0.96 -10.48 -3.25
N LEU A 68 0.36 -9.54 -2.50
CA LEU A 68 -0.85 -8.81 -2.92
C LEU A 68 -0.57 -7.90 -4.12
N ILE A 69 0.52 -7.12 -4.10
CA ILE A 69 0.95 -6.28 -5.23
C ILE A 69 1.21 -7.15 -6.46
N ALA A 70 1.89 -8.29 -6.29
CA ALA A 70 2.17 -9.19 -7.40
C ALA A 70 0.91 -9.81 -8.03
N MET A 71 -0.17 -9.97 -7.25
CA MET A 71 -1.48 -10.38 -7.78
C MET A 71 -2.20 -9.26 -8.53
N ALA A 72 -2.02 -8.01 -8.09
CA ALA A 72 -2.65 -6.84 -8.69
C ALA A 72 -2.10 -6.53 -10.09
N GLY A 73 -0.90 -7.01 -10.43
CA GLY A 73 -0.28 -6.81 -11.73
C GLY A 73 0.42 -5.45 -11.88
N PRO A 74 1.05 -5.18 -13.03
CA PRO A 74 1.87 -3.98 -13.22
C PRO A 74 1.07 -2.68 -13.34
N GLN A 75 -0.22 -2.78 -13.71
CA GLN A 75 -1.06 -1.65 -14.11
C GLN A 75 -1.99 -1.13 -13.00
N SER A 76 -2.03 -1.78 -11.85
CA SER A 76 -2.78 -1.30 -10.67
C SER A 76 -1.96 -0.22 -9.98
N HIS A 77 -2.06 1.01 -10.50
CA HIS A 77 -1.45 2.18 -9.91
C HIS A 77 -1.97 2.38 -8.47
N THR A 78 -1.03 2.62 -7.55
CA THR A 78 -1.35 3.00 -6.17
C THR A 78 -2.14 4.31 -6.19
N PRO A 79 -3.35 4.39 -5.62
CA PRO A 79 -4.09 5.65 -5.57
C PRO A 79 -3.28 6.71 -4.84
N GLY A 80 -3.02 7.85 -5.48
CA GLY A 80 -2.27 8.98 -4.89
C GLY A 80 -0.83 9.18 -5.38
N VAL A 81 -0.30 8.29 -6.23
CA VAL A 81 0.94 8.55 -6.98
C VAL A 81 0.55 8.75 -8.44
N ARG A 82 0.59 10.00 -8.91
CA ARG A 82 0.39 10.33 -10.32
C ARG A 82 1.53 9.68 -11.12
N PRO A 83 1.26 8.82 -12.11
CA PRO A 83 2.31 8.40 -13.04
C PRO A 83 2.63 9.61 -13.92
N ASP A 84 3.85 10.15 -13.80
CA ASP A 84 4.43 11.03 -14.82
C ASP A 84 4.67 10.18 -16.07
N ASN A 85 3.63 10.04 -16.88
CA ASN A 85 3.74 9.65 -18.27
C ASN A 85 3.07 10.74 -19.10
N ASP A 86 3.82 11.83 -19.28
CA ASP A 86 3.56 12.78 -20.34
C ASP A 86 4.76 12.72 -21.30
N PRO A 87 4.63 12.18 -22.53
CA PRO A 87 5.66 12.28 -23.53
C PRO A 87 5.61 13.69 -24.13
N GLY A 88 6.28 14.64 -23.46
CA GLY A 88 6.45 15.99 -23.98
C GLY A 88 7.32 15.99 -25.26
N PRO A 89 6.97 16.78 -26.28
CA PRO A 89 7.69 16.82 -27.57
C PRO A 89 9.08 17.46 -27.43
N PRO A 90 10.05 17.07 -28.29
CA PRO A 90 11.41 17.61 -28.23
C PRO A 90 11.44 19.04 -28.74
N SER A 91 11.89 19.99 -27.91
CA SER A 91 12.39 21.28 -28.38
C SER A 91 13.91 21.22 -28.48
N PRO A 92 14.50 21.75 -29.57
CA PRO A 92 15.93 21.83 -29.75
C PRO A 92 16.47 23.04 -28.98
N GLU A 93 17.73 22.95 -28.56
CA GLU A 93 18.74 24.03 -28.51
C GLU A 93 19.70 23.78 -27.35
N ASN A 94 20.97 23.59 -27.69
CA ASN A 94 22.09 23.82 -26.78
C ASN A 94 23.24 24.36 -27.61
N ASP A 95 23.28 25.69 -27.71
CA ASP A 95 24.48 26.44 -28.06
C ASP A 95 25.16 26.86 -26.74
N PRO A 96 26.47 26.66 -26.54
CA PRO A 96 27.10 26.68 -25.23
C PRO A 96 27.75 28.05 -24.95
N ALA A 97 27.04 28.94 -24.27
CA ALA A 97 27.67 30.14 -23.73
C ALA A 97 26.92 30.70 -22.52
N SER A 98 27.26 30.21 -21.32
CA SER A 98 27.58 31.07 -20.16
C SER A 98 27.86 30.21 -18.93
N LEU A 99 29.14 29.92 -18.76
CA LEU A 99 29.75 29.57 -17.48
C LEU A 99 29.81 30.82 -16.61
N LEU A 100 28.86 31.00 -15.69
CA LEU A 100 29.07 31.79 -14.48
C LEU A 100 28.36 31.11 -13.31
N VAL A 101 29.15 30.37 -12.54
CA VAL A 101 28.78 29.73 -11.28
C VAL A 101 28.58 30.83 -10.23
N ALA A 102 27.34 31.05 -9.82
CA ALA A 102 27.02 31.71 -8.55
C ALA A 102 26.96 30.64 -7.44
N PRO A 103 27.37 30.95 -6.20
CA PRO A 103 27.35 29.98 -5.12
C PRO A 103 25.90 29.59 -4.82
N ALA A 104 25.63 28.29 -4.83
CA ALA A 104 24.32 27.73 -4.51
C ALA A 104 23.96 28.13 -3.07
N ASP A 105 23.02 29.07 -2.97
CA ASP A 105 22.27 29.32 -1.75
C ASP A 105 21.65 27.98 -1.33
N SER A 106 21.91 27.59 -0.09
CA SER A 106 21.59 26.26 0.40
C SER A 106 20.08 26.10 0.40
N ALA A 107 19.57 25.31 -0.55
CA ALA A 107 18.16 24.96 -0.59
C ALA A 107 17.73 24.47 0.80
N PRO A 108 16.66 25.04 1.40
CA PRO A 108 16.19 24.59 2.69
C PRO A 108 15.86 23.09 2.61
N PRO A 109 16.19 22.31 3.65
CA PRO A 109 15.91 20.88 3.66
C PRO A 109 14.41 20.66 3.35
N PRO A 110 14.06 19.61 2.56
CA PRO A 110 12.68 19.35 2.22
C PRO A 110 11.84 19.29 3.50
N ALA A 111 10.83 20.15 3.58
CA ALA A 111 9.93 20.21 4.72
C ALA A 111 9.43 18.79 5.05
N ALA A 112 9.52 18.42 6.33
CA ALA A 112 9.11 17.08 6.76
C ALA A 112 7.67 16.81 6.28
N PRO A 113 7.40 15.65 5.66
CA PRO A 113 6.10 15.36 5.08
C PRO A 113 5.02 15.47 6.16
N ASP A 114 3.97 16.25 5.87
CA ASP A 114 2.88 16.51 6.80
C ASP A 114 2.25 15.18 7.27
N PRO A 115 2.29 14.88 8.59
CA PRO A 115 1.69 13.67 9.09
C PRO A 115 0.20 13.57 8.81
N ALA A 116 -0.54 14.68 8.78
CA ALA A 116 -1.98 14.70 8.53
C ALA A 116 -2.31 14.29 7.09
N ALA A 117 -1.57 14.81 6.10
CA ALA A 117 -1.68 14.42 4.70
C ALA A 117 -1.55 12.90 4.48
N TRP A 118 -0.62 12.23 5.18
CA TRP A 118 -0.50 10.78 5.07
C TRP A 118 -1.71 10.04 5.65
N PHE A 119 -2.26 10.51 6.77
CA PHE A 119 -3.43 9.87 7.39
C PHE A 119 -4.72 10.06 6.59
N ALA A 120 -4.79 11.08 5.72
CA ALA A 120 -5.88 11.29 4.78
C ALA A 120 -5.91 10.25 3.63
N ARG A 121 -4.81 9.51 3.40
CA ARG A 121 -4.77 8.42 2.40
C ARG A 121 -5.77 7.31 2.74
N PRO A 122 -6.44 6.71 1.74
CA PRO A 122 -7.47 5.71 1.97
C PRO A 122 -6.87 4.43 2.57
N ASN A 123 -7.36 4.01 3.75
CA ASN A 123 -7.02 2.72 4.33
C ASN A 123 -7.95 1.60 3.81
N LEU A 124 -7.81 0.38 4.33
CA LEU A 124 -8.62 -0.77 3.90
C LEU A 124 -10.13 -0.52 4.06
N GLY A 125 -10.55 0.15 5.14
CA GLY A 125 -11.94 0.50 5.39
C GLY A 125 -12.51 1.45 4.34
N ALA A 126 -11.80 2.54 4.06
CA ALA A 126 -12.19 3.49 3.00
C ALA A 126 -12.20 2.83 1.60
N THR A 127 -11.28 1.91 1.35
CA THR A 127 -11.22 1.14 0.08
C THR A 127 -12.43 0.21 -0.06
N LEU A 128 -12.83 -0.46 1.02
CA LEU A 128 -14.02 -1.31 1.04
C LEU A 128 -15.31 -0.49 0.90
N ALA A 129 -15.40 0.68 1.54
CA ALA A 129 -16.50 1.61 1.33
C ALA A 129 -16.59 2.01 -0.14
N THR A 130 -15.47 2.39 -0.76
CA THR A 130 -15.42 2.71 -2.20
C THR A 130 -15.97 1.58 -3.07
N ALA A 131 -15.76 0.31 -2.70
CA ALA A 131 -16.33 -0.84 -3.41
C ALA A 131 -17.85 -0.98 -3.23
N VAL A 132 -18.38 -0.59 -2.08
CA VAL A 132 -19.83 -0.47 -1.87
C VAL A 132 -20.41 0.60 -2.80
N HIS A 133 -19.78 1.78 -2.91
CA HIS A 133 -20.29 2.85 -3.77
C HIS A 133 -20.13 2.60 -5.27
N ARG A 134 -18.93 2.16 -5.69
CA ARG A 134 -18.53 2.15 -7.11
C ARG A 134 -18.69 0.80 -7.77
N ALA A 135 -18.63 -0.28 -7.00
CA ALA A 135 -18.64 -1.66 -7.51
C ALA A 135 -19.86 -2.48 -7.02
N GLY A 136 -20.83 -1.84 -6.35
CA GLY A 136 -22.08 -2.47 -5.93
C GLY A 136 -21.90 -3.59 -4.89
N HIS A 137 -20.85 -3.53 -4.06
CA HIS A 137 -20.71 -4.50 -2.97
C HIS A 137 -21.83 -4.27 -1.95
N GLY A 138 -22.50 -5.36 -1.52
CA GLY A 138 -23.55 -5.26 -0.49
C GLY A 138 -23.00 -4.66 0.81
N PRO A 139 -23.56 -3.53 1.31
CA PRO A 139 -22.99 -2.78 2.43
C PRO A 139 -22.86 -3.62 3.71
N GLU A 140 -23.91 -4.34 4.10
CA GLU A 140 -23.97 -5.14 5.33
C GLU A 140 -22.97 -6.30 5.27
N ARG A 141 -22.81 -6.91 4.09
CA ARG A 141 -21.85 -8.00 3.88
C ARG A 141 -20.41 -7.49 3.95
N THR A 142 -20.14 -6.32 3.40
CA THR A 142 -18.81 -5.70 3.43
C THR A 142 -18.45 -5.23 4.84
N GLU A 143 -19.41 -4.66 5.56
CA GLU A 143 -19.26 -4.29 6.97
C GLU A 143 -18.99 -5.52 7.85
N SER A 144 -19.77 -6.59 7.68
CA SER A 144 -19.57 -7.85 8.40
C SER A 144 -18.19 -8.45 8.14
N LEU A 145 -17.74 -8.43 6.88
CA LEU A 145 -16.38 -8.83 6.51
C LEU A 145 -15.34 -7.97 7.23
N LEU A 146 -15.48 -6.65 7.22
CA LEU A 146 -14.57 -5.73 7.88
C LEU A 146 -14.52 -5.99 9.40
N HIS A 147 -15.67 -6.20 10.03
CA HIS A 147 -15.76 -6.57 11.44
C HIS A 147 -14.97 -7.86 11.72
N ILE A 148 -15.11 -8.88 10.88
CA ILE A 148 -14.33 -10.12 11.01
C ILE A 148 -12.83 -9.85 10.87
N LEU A 149 -12.39 -9.11 9.84
CA LEU A 149 -10.97 -8.82 9.61
C LEU A 149 -10.33 -8.05 10.77
N THR A 150 -11.10 -7.21 11.48
CA THR A 150 -10.60 -6.49 12.66
C THR A 150 -10.47 -7.41 13.90
N ARG A 151 -11.28 -8.48 13.98
CA ARG A 151 -11.37 -9.40 15.13
C ARG A 151 -10.69 -10.77 14.98
N ILE A 152 -10.11 -11.08 13.84
CA ILE A 152 -9.26 -12.28 13.71
C ILE A 152 -7.81 -12.02 14.14
N SER A 153 -7.08 -13.09 14.51
CA SER A 153 -5.64 -13.00 14.83
C SER A 153 -4.84 -12.47 13.64
N ASP A 154 -3.64 -11.92 13.88
CA ASP A 154 -2.76 -11.44 12.80
C ASP A 154 -2.44 -12.55 11.80
N ASP A 155 -2.19 -13.75 12.32
CA ASP A 155 -1.99 -14.95 11.53
C ASP A 155 -3.15 -15.25 10.58
N GLN A 156 -4.38 -15.17 11.07
CA GLN A 156 -5.56 -15.39 10.27
C GLN A 156 -5.85 -14.22 9.33
N LEU A 157 -5.51 -12.99 9.72
CA LEU A 157 -5.62 -11.83 8.85
C LEU A 157 -4.76 -12.02 7.59
N HIS A 158 -3.48 -12.36 7.74
CA HIS A 158 -2.60 -12.60 6.60
C HIS A 158 -3.11 -13.73 5.67
N ARG A 159 -3.72 -14.78 6.24
CA ARG A 159 -4.31 -15.90 5.48
C ARG A 159 -5.58 -15.50 4.73
N ARG A 160 -6.45 -14.67 5.33
CA ARG A 160 -7.76 -14.32 4.79
C ARG A 160 -7.78 -13.07 3.92
N LEU A 161 -6.83 -12.15 4.10
CA LEU A 161 -6.74 -10.90 3.37
C LEU A 161 -6.65 -11.03 1.82
N PRO A 162 -5.99 -12.06 1.24
CA PRO A 162 -5.91 -12.20 -0.21
C PRO A 162 -7.25 -12.27 -0.93
N ALA A 163 -8.26 -12.92 -0.35
CA ALA A 163 -9.57 -13.10 -0.98
C ALA A 163 -10.33 -11.78 -1.20
N PRO A 164 -10.59 -10.94 -0.17
CA PRO A 164 -11.25 -9.65 -0.37
C PRO A 164 -10.42 -8.68 -1.22
N VAL A 165 -9.09 -8.70 -1.10
CA VAL A 165 -8.23 -7.88 -1.96
C VAL A 165 -8.32 -8.31 -3.42
N THR A 166 -8.33 -9.62 -3.72
CA THR A 166 -8.53 -10.10 -5.10
C THR A 166 -9.87 -9.66 -5.67
N ARG A 167 -10.93 -9.64 -4.84
CA ARG A 167 -12.23 -9.14 -5.25
C ARG A 167 -12.17 -7.63 -5.58
N LEU A 168 -11.59 -6.81 -4.71
CA LEU A 168 -11.38 -5.38 -4.96
C LEU A 168 -10.63 -5.14 -6.28
N LEU A 169 -9.56 -5.89 -6.51
CA LEU A 169 -8.74 -5.78 -7.72
C LEU A 169 -9.51 -6.15 -9.00
N ARG A 170 -10.39 -7.17 -8.96
CA ARG A 170 -11.25 -7.53 -10.08
C ARG A 170 -12.21 -6.41 -10.46
N ASP A 171 -12.62 -5.62 -9.48
CA ASP A 171 -13.50 -4.46 -9.66
C ASP A 171 -12.72 -3.17 -9.98
N GLY A 172 -11.42 -3.26 -10.27
CA GLY A 172 -10.56 -2.12 -10.58
C GLY A 172 -10.21 -1.23 -9.37
N ILE A 173 -10.50 -1.69 -8.15
CA ILE A 173 -10.25 -0.95 -6.91
C ILE A 173 -8.95 -1.45 -6.29
N THR A 174 -7.94 -0.58 -6.27
CA THR A 174 -6.62 -0.89 -5.71
C THR A 174 -6.50 -0.30 -4.31
N PRO A 175 -6.22 -1.10 -3.26
CA PRO A 175 -5.91 -0.57 -1.94
C PRO A 175 -4.62 0.26 -1.97
N ASP A 176 -4.52 1.25 -1.08
CA ASP A 176 -3.23 1.89 -0.82
C ASP A 176 -2.30 0.89 -0.11
N TRP A 177 -1.35 0.33 -0.86
CA TRP A 177 -0.44 -0.69 -0.36
C TRP A 177 0.49 -0.19 0.75
N GLY A 178 0.87 1.10 0.73
CA GLY A 178 1.75 1.70 1.72
C GLY A 178 1.04 1.84 3.06
N VAL A 179 -0.20 2.32 3.04
CA VAL A 179 -1.07 2.41 4.23
C VAL A 179 -1.39 1.02 4.77
N LEU A 180 -1.74 0.08 3.89
CA LEU A 180 -2.05 -1.30 4.30
C LEU A 180 -0.82 -1.99 4.91
N LEU A 181 0.38 -1.80 4.35
CA LEU A 181 1.63 -2.31 4.93
C LEU A 181 1.87 -1.74 6.32
N HIS A 182 1.74 -0.42 6.47
CA HIS A 182 1.88 0.25 7.76
C HIS A 182 0.92 -0.34 8.80
N ASP A 183 -0.36 -0.46 8.46
CA ASP A 183 -1.38 -0.99 9.35
C ASP A 183 -1.09 -2.44 9.76
N LEU A 184 -0.66 -3.29 8.82
CA LEU A 184 -0.31 -4.69 9.09
C LEU A 184 0.95 -4.83 9.97
N VAL A 185 1.94 -3.94 9.82
CA VAL A 185 3.14 -3.95 10.70
C VAL A 185 2.80 -3.51 12.12
N GLN A 186 1.87 -2.57 12.29
CA GLN A 186 1.45 -2.05 13.60
C GLN A 186 0.49 -2.99 14.33
N ARG A 187 -0.28 -3.79 13.61
CA ARG A 187 -1.39 -4.58 14.15
C ARG A 187 -1.00 -5.53 15.31
N PRO A 188 0.13 -6.25 15.30
CA PRO A 188 0.53 -7.09 16.43
C PRO A 188 0.68 -6.33 17.76
N TYR A 189 0.92 -5.02 17.70
CA TYR A 189 1.11 -4.16 18.87
C TYR A 189 -0.10 -3.27 19.17
N ARG A 190 -0.91 -2.95 18.15
CA ARG A 190 -1.97 -1.93 18.20
C ARG A 190 -3.24 -2.39 17.51
N ARG A 191 -3.60 -3.65 17.71
CA ARG A 191 -4.70 -4.32 17.02
C ARG A 191 -6.01 -3.54 17.05
N ASP A 192 -6.44 -3.11 18.24
CA ASP A 192 -7.72 -2.40 18.40
C ASP A 192 -7.71 -1.01 17.77
N ARG A 193 -6.56 -0.31 17.83
CA ARG A 193 -6.41 1.00 17.18
C ARG A 193 -6.47 0.90 15.66
N VAL A 194 -5.80 -0.09 15.07
CA VAL A 194 -5.88 -0.36 13.62
C VAL A 194 -7.30 -0.74 13.23
N GLY A 195 -7.94 -1.61 14.03
CA GLY A 195 -9.30 -2.05 13.79
C GLY A 195 -10.32 -0.91 13.85
N LEU A 196 -10.21 -0.03 14.84
CA LEU A 196 -11.04 1.17 14.97
C LEU A 196 -10.83 2.10 13.77
N ARG A 197 -9.57 2.42 13.40
CA ARG A 197 -9.26 3.28 12.26
C ARG A 197 -9.84 2.75 10.93
N TRP A 198 -9.82 1.44 10.72
CA TRP A 198 -10.45 0.85 9.53
C TRP A 198 -11.97 0.98 9.56
N ARG A 199 -12.60 0.72 10.72
CA ARG A 199 -14.06 0.86 10.86
C ARG A 199 -14.51 2.32 10.69
N ASP A 200 -13.84 3.26 11.33
CA ASP A 200 -14.16 4.69 11.23
C ASP A 200 -14.05 5.16 9.77
N ALA A 201 -12.96 4.81 9.08
CA ALA A 201 -12.80 5.16 7.68
C ALA A 201 -13.83 4.51 6.75
N PHE A 202 -14.34 3.31 7.09
CA PHE A 202 -15.43 2.69 6.35
C PHE A 202 -16.72 3.50 6.50
N TYR A 203 -17.13 3.85 7.73
CA TYR A 203 -18.37 4.61 7.93
C TYR A 203 -18.28 6.08 7.50
N LEU A 204 -17.11 6.72 7.63
CA LEU A 204 -16.90 8.08 7.14
C LEU A 204 -16.96 8.17 5.61
N ALA A 205 -16.59 7.08 4.92
CA ALA A 205 -16.70 7.02 3.47
C ALA A 205 -18.05 6.47 3.00
N ALA A 206 -18.66 5.53 3.73
CA ALA A 206 -19.95 4.90 3.43
C ALA A 206 -21.07 5.96 3.36
N PRO A 207 -22.06 5.80 2.46
CA PRO A 207 -23.21 6.69 2.47
C PRO A 207 -23.99 6.47 3.77
N GLU A 208 -24.59 7.52 4.33
CA GLU A 208 -25.48 7.34 5.48
C GLU A 208 -26.53 6.26 5.18
N PRO A 209 -26.79 5.34 6.13
CA PRO A 209 -27.84 4.37 5.94
C PRO A 209 -29.14 5.13 5.70
N ARG A 210 -29.79 4.88 4.54
CA ARG A 210 -31.12 5.43 4.26
C ARG A 210 -32.04 4.97 5.39
N ARG A 211 -32.42 5.89 6.27
CA ARG A 211 -33.45 5.65 7.28
C ARG A 211 -34.76 5.38 6.54
N THR A 212 -35.17 4.12 6.49
CA THR A 212 -36.50 3.67 6.08
C THR A 212 -37.49 3.87 7.21
#